data_AF-A0AB33BTP2-F1
#
_entry.id   AF-A0AB33BTP2-F1
#
_cell.length_a   1.000
_cell.length_b   1.000
_cell.length_c   1.000
_cell.angle_alpha   90.00
_cell.angle_beta   90.00
_cell.angle_gamma   90.00
#
_symmetry.space_group_name_H-M   'P 1'
#
loop_
_entity.id
_entity.type
_entity.pdbx_description
1 polymer ?
#
loop_
_entity_poly.entity_id
_entity_poly.type
_entity_poly.pdbx_seq_one_letter_code
_entity_poly.pdbx_strand_id
1 'polypeptide(L)' 'MLAGGSGIDWNQLDEDISTKNLILGQPSGESQKSLKRWLNNRVATV' A
#
# COMPACT_ATOMS: atom_id res chain seq x y z
N MET A 1 0.59 -7.39 8.83
CA MET A 1 0.14 -8.73 8.39
C MET A 1 -1.37 -8.74 8.16
N LEU A 2 -1.79 -8.81 6.89
CA LEU A 2 -3.17 -9.19 6.57
C LEU A 2 -3.37 -10.68 6.87
N ALA A 3 -4.39 -11.01 7.66
CA ALA A 3 -4.68 -12.38 8.09
C ALA A 3 -4.85 -13.31 6.86
N GLY A 4 -4.06 -14.39 6.82
CA GLY A 4 -4.17 -15.43 5.79
C GLY A 4 -3.13 -15.38 4.65
N GLY A 5 -2.06 -14.60 4.77
CA GLY A 5 -0.93 -14.64 3.82
C GLY A 5 -1.25 -14.12 2.40
N SER A 6 -2.40 -13.47 2.22
CA SER A 6 -2.86 -12.94 0.92
C SER A 6 -2.60 -11.43 0.77
N GLY A 7 -1.67 -10.89 1.57
CA GLY A 7 -1.28 -9.48 1.57
C GLY A 7 0.09 -9.28 0.93
N ILE A 8 0.26 -8.16 0.22
CA ILE A 8 1.59 -7.66 -0.15
C ILE A 8 2.04 -6.75 0.98
N ASP A 9 3.16 -7.10 1.61
CA ASP A 9 3.86 -6.19 2.53
C ASP A 9 4.63 -5.15 1.70
N TRP A 10 4.10 -3.94 1.63
CA TRP A 10 4.71 -2.86 0.87
C TRP A 10 5.53 -1.97 1.78
N ASN A 11 6.75 -2.41 2.10
CA ASN A 11 7.68 -1.74 3.00
C ASN A 11 7.89 -0.23 2.74
N GLN A 12 7.93 0.21 1.47
CA GLN A 12 8.08 1.64 1.15
C GLN A 12 6.85 2.49 1.53
N LEU A 13 5.68 1.87 1.46
CA LEU A 13 4.42 2.47 1.86
C LEU A 13 4.16 2.27 3.37
N ASP A 14 4.84 1.30 4.00
CA ASP A 14 4.66 0.91 5.42
C ASP A 14 3.23 0.42 5.69
N GLU A 15 2.67 -0.33 4.73
CA GLU A 15 1.31 -0.86 4.78
C GLU A 15 1.24 -2.26 4.16
N ASP A 16 0.27 -3.05 4.64
CA ASP A 16 -0.13 -4.30 4.00
C ASP A 16 -1.27 -4.04 3.01
N ILE A 17 -1.11 -4.43 1.74
CA ILE A 17 -2.17 -4.33 0.73
C ILE A 17 -2.81 -5.69 0.45
N SER A 18 -4.15 -5.74 0.48
CA SER A 18 -4.90 -6.95 0.14
C SER A 18 -4.87 -7.20 -1.37
N THR A 19 -4.26 -8.31 -1.79
CA THR A 19 -4.25 -8.74 -3.20
C THR A 19 -5.65 -9.02 -3.72
N LYS A 20 -6.52 -9.57 -2.86
CA LYS A 20 -7.93 -9.83 -3.17
C LYS A 20 -8.68 -8.54 -3.49
N ASN A 21 -8.47 -7.48 -2.70
CA ASN A 21 -9.14 -6.20 -2.93
C ASN A 21 -8.68 -5.60 -4.25
N LEU A 22 -7.38 -5.69 -4.55
CA LEU A 22 -6.82 -5.21 -5.82
C LEU A 22 -7.44 -5.93 -7.03
N ILE A 23 -7.55 -7.27 -6.98
CA ILE A 23 -8.17 -8.07 -8.06
C ILE A 23 -9.65 -7.74 -8.24
N LEU A 24 -10.35 -7.43 -7.14
CA LEU A 24 -11.76 -7.05 -7.15
C LEU A 24 -12.00 -5.57 -7.49
N GLY A 25 -10.94 -4.78 -7.74
CA GLY A 25 -11.05 -3.34 -7.97
C GLY A 25 -11.52 -2.54 -6.75
N GLN A 26 -11.42 -3.12 -5.56
CA GLN A 26 -11.79 -2.46 -4.32
C GLN A 26 -10.68 -1.50 -3.87
N PRO A 27 -11.04 -0.39 -3.23
CA PRO A 27 -10.06 0.47 -2.58
C PRO A 27 -9.20 -0.34 -1.61
N SER A 28 -7.91 -0.10 -1.65
CA SER A 28 -6.87 -0.74 -0.81
C SER A 28 -7.05 -0.49 0.69
N GLY A 29 -7.81 0.54 1.08
CA GLY A 29 -8.00 0.94 2.48
C GLY A 29 -6.77 1.62 3.10
N GLU A 30 -5.80 2.00 2.27
CA GLU A 30 -4.54 2.65 2.66
C GLU A 30 -4.76 3.96 3.41
N SER A 31 -3.90 4.25 4.38
CA SER A 31 -3.89 5.54 5.04
C SER A 31 -3.44 6.62 4.04
N GLN A 32 -4.25 7.68 3.91
CA GLN A 32 -3.92 8.82 3.06
C GLN A 32 -2.55 9.45 3.42
N LYS A 33 -2.13 9.30 4.68
CA LYS A 33 -0.84 9.76 5.18
C LYS A 33 0.32 8.94 4.62
N SER A 34 0.21 7.61 4.63
CA SER A 34 1.21 6.68 4.08
C SER A 34 1.39 6.90 2.59
N LEU A 35 0.28 6.98 1.85
CA LEU A 35 0.29 7.26 0.41
C LEU A 35 0.97 8.59 0.07
N LYS A 36 0.65 9.67 0.82
CA LYS A 36 1.27 10.98 0.62
C LYS A 36 2.78 10.95 0.92
N ARG A 37 3.21 10.26 1.97
CA ARG A 37 4.65 10.09 2.30
C ARG A 37 5.38 9.39 1.16
N TRP A 38 4.83 8.28 0.67
CA TRP A 38 5.44 7.53 -0.42
C TRP A 38 5.48 8.34 -1.73
N LEU A 39 4.40 9.03 -2.10
CA LEU A 39 4.36 9.95 -3.24
C LEU A 39 5.46 11.01 -3.17
N ASN A 40 5.62 11.68 -2.03
CA ASN A 40 6.65 12.69 -1.84
C ASN A 40 8.06 12.12 -1.99
N ASN A 41 8.31 10.91 -1.46
CA ASN A 41 9.60 10.24 -1.59
C ASN A 41 9.92 9.82 -3.03
N ARG A 42 8.91 9.59 -3.89
CA ARG A 42 9.13 9.30 -5.30
C ARG A 42 9.62 10.50 -6.10
N VAL A 43 9.27 11.72 -5.68
CA VAL A 43 9.66 12.96 -6.38
C VAL A 43 11.10 13.38 -6.02
N ALA A 44 11.66 12.87 -4.92
CA ALA A 44 13.00 13.22 -4.44
C ALA A 44 14.15 12.50 -5.16
N THR A 45 13.89 11.74 -6.24
CA THR A 45 14.94 11.18 -7.10
C THR A 45 15.22 12.15 -8.25
N VAL A 46 15.94 13.23 -7.96
CA VAL A 46 16.67 14.04 -8.95
C VAL A 46 18.04 14.38 -8.38
#